data_AF-A0A2D6P6P2-F1
#
_entry.id   AF-A0A2D6P6P2-F1
#
_cell.length_a   1.000
_cell.length_b   1.000
_cell.length_c   1.000
_cell.angle_alpha   90.00
_cell.angle_beta   90.00
_cell.angle_gamma   90.00
#
_symmetry.space_group_name_H-M   'P 1'
#
loop_
_entity.id
_entity.type
_entity.pdbx_description
1 polymer ?
#
loop_
_entity_poly.entity_id
_entity_poly.type
_entity_poly.pdbx_seq_one_letter_code
_entity_poly.pdbx_strand_id
1 'polypeptide(L)'
;MNKENKIKYVEALGNLMGGIKKSYAGWGSDINDLDESAKNIKLKMIDEFNKNLDIRSGRKFDKIVTNGSVWGFVAKTNGVLKGIPYFVGDVFKAAGWRAPAKHVRGSIFSSETNWYSWTGPRYL
;
A
#
# COMPACT_ATOMS: atom_id res chain seq x y z
N MET A 1 -19.28 9.32 -2.76
CA MET A 1 -19.18 8.55 -1.51
C MET A 1 -19.76 9.40 -0.39
N ASN A 2 -20.62 8.85 0.46
CA ASN A 2 -21.19 9.60 1.59
C ASN A 2 -20.11 9.83 2.68
N LYS A 3 -20.42 10.64 3.70
CA LYS A 3 -19.45 11.04 4.74
C LYS A 3 -18.92 9.84 5.52
N GLU A 4 -19.79 8.92 5.93
CA GLU A 4 -19.41 7.71 6.68
C GLU A 4 -18.49 6.78 5.88
N ASN A 5 -18.83 6.51 4.62
CA ASN A 5 -17.99 5.66 3.77
C ASN A 5 -16.64 6.32 3.48
N LYS A 6 -16.58 7.66 3.46
CA LYS A 6 -15.31 8.39 3.35
C LYS A 6 -14.43 8.20 4.58
N ILE A 7 -15.00 8.24 5.79
CA ILE A 7 -14.26 8.01 7.03
C ILE A 7 -13.71 6.57 7.04
N LYS A 8 -14.57 5.57 6.78
CA LYS A 8 -14.16 4.16 6.72
C LYS A 8 -13.05 3.92 5.69
N TYR A 9 -13.15 4.55 4.52
CA TYR A 9 -12.12 4.45 3.48
C TYR A 9 -10.77 5.01 3.94
N VAL A 10 -10.77 6.19 4.58
CA VAL A 10 -9.54 6.83 5.07
C VAL A 10 -8.90 6.01 6.18
N GLU A 11 -9.70 5.48 7.11
CA GLU A 11 -9.21 4.58 8.17
C GLU A 11 -8.60 3.31 7.59
N ALA A 12 -9.31 2.65 6.67
CA ALA A 12 -8.83 1.45 6.00
C ALA A 12 -7.55 1.70 5.19
N LEU A 13 -7.44 2.85 4.53
CA LEU A 13 -6.24 3.25 3.81
C LEU A 13 -5.07 3.51 4.79
N GLY A 14 -5.33 4.11 5.94
CA GLY A 14 -4.36 4.27 7.02
C GLY A 14 -3.85 2.93 7.55
N ASN A 15 -4.74 1.95 7.70
CA ASN A 15 -4.37 0.58 8.10
C ASN A 15 -3.46 -0.09 7.07
N LEU A 16 -3.76 0.06 5.78
CA LEU A 16 -2.89 -0.43 4.71
C LEU A 16 -1.50 0.21 4.79
N MET A 17 -1.43 1.54 4.94
CA MET A 17 -0.16 2.25 5.09
C MET A 17 0.64 1.76 6.29
N GLY A 18 -0.01 1.56 7.44
CA GLY A 18 0.61 0.97 8.63
C GLY A 18 1.11 -0.45 8.39
N GLY A 19 0.35 -1.27 7.67
CA GLY A 19 0.74 -2.62 7.28
C GLY A 19 1.96 -2.65 6.35
N ILE A 20 2.01 -1.76 5.36
CA ILE A 20 3.17 -1.60 4.46
C ILE A 20 4.43 -1.26 5.27
N LYS A 21 4.33 -0.31 6.21
CA LYS A 21 5.44 0.07 7.10
C LYS A 21 5.92 -1.10 7.97
N LYS A 22 4.98 -1.84 8.57
CA LYS A 22 5.30 -3.06 9.34
C LYS A 22 5.99 -4.12 8.49
N SER A 23 5.53 -4.32 7.26
CA SER A 23 6.16 -5.26 6.32
C SER A 23 7.60 -4.86 5.99
N TYR A 24 7.92 -3.57 5.89
CA TYR A 24 9.29 -3.10 5.67
C TYR A 24 10.16 -3.27 6.92
N ALA A 25 9.67 -2.89 8.10
CA ALA A 25 10.41 -3.01 9.35
C ALA A 25 10.77 -4.47 9.69
N GLY A 26 9.87 -5.41 9.37
CA GLY A 26 10.10 -6.84 9.53
C GLY A 26 10.93 -7.49 8.42
N TRP A 27 11.41 -6.72 7.43
CA TRP A 27 12.28 -7.26 6.38
C TRP A 27 13.76 -7.27 6.85
N GLY A 28 14.48 -8.32 6.46
CA GLY A 28 15.87 -8.54 6.89
C GLY A 28 16.00 -9.12 8.30
N SER A 29 17.19 -8.98 8.90
CA SER A 29 17.52 -9.50 10.24
C SER A 29 16.66 -8.87 11.34
N ASP A 30 16.38 -9.62 12.41
CA ASP A 30 15.73 -9.05 13.61
C ASP A 30 16.61 -7.94 14.19
N ILE A 31 16.00 -6.84 14.65
CA ILE A 31 16.72 -5.71 15.21
C ILE A 31 17.46 -6.06 16.50
N ASN A 32 16.97 -7.08 17.23
CA ASN A 32 17.56 -7.54 18.49
C ASN A 32 18.82 -8.40 18.27
N ASP A 33 19.02 -8.91 17.06
CA ASP A 33 20.19 -9.72 16.69
C ASP A 33 21.34 -8.86 16.11
N LEU A 34 21.15 -7.54 15.99
CA LEU A 34 22.10 -6.62 15.39
C LEU A 34 23.00 -5.96 16.43
N ASP A 35 24.25 -5.73 16.06
CA ASP A 35 25.11 -4.80 16.78
C ASP A 35 24.56 -3.35 16.70
N GLU A 36 25.09 -2.47 17.55
CA GLU A 36 24.62 -1.09 17.65
C GLU A 36 24.75 -0.32 16.32
N SER A 37 25.79 -0.59 15.53
CA SER A 37 26.01 0.09 14.24
C SER A 37 24.94 -0.33 13.22
N ALA A 38 24.75 -1.64 13.04
CA ALA A 38 23.76 -2.19 12.13
C ALA A 38 22.32 -1.84 12.56
N LYS A 39 22.06 -1.82 13.87
CA LYS A 39 20.77 -1.36 14.43
C LYS A 39 20.48 0.09 14.05
N ASN A 40 21.45 0.98 14.20
CA ASN A 40 21.30 2.39 13.82
C ASN A 40 21.07 2.56 12.31
N ILE A 41 21.74 1.77 11.47
CA ILE A 41 21.48 1.77 10.02
C ILE A 41 20.05 1.29 9.72
N LYS A 42 19.62 0.18 10.33
CA LYS A 42 18.26 -0.35 10.12
C LYS A 42 17.18 0.64 10.56
N LEU A 43 17.34 1.32 11.69
CA LEU A 43 16.42 2.35 12.15
C LEU A 43 16.34 3.53 11.17
N LYS A 44 17.48 3.99 10.63
CA LYS A 44 17.51 5.03 9.60
C LYS A 44 16.77 4.60 8.33
N MET A 45 17.00 3.38 7.86
CA MET A 45 16.32 2.84 6.68
C MET A 45 14.80 2.78 6.88
N ILE A 46 14.33 2.37 8.07
CA ILE A 46 12.90 2.35 8.41
C ILE A 46 12.31 3.77 8.42
N ASP A 47 13.01 4.72 9.03
CA ASP A 47 12.59 6.13 9.05
C ASP A 47 12.52 6.74 7.65
N GLU A 48 13.54 6.51 6.82
CA GLU A 48 13.58 6.95 5.42
C GLU A 48 12.44 6.33 4.59
N PHE A 49 12.20 5.02 4.73
CA PHE A 49 11.07 4.37 4.06
C PHE A 49 9.74 4.99 4.49
N ASN A 50 9.54 5.20 5.80
CA ASN A 50 8.32 5.77 6.34
C ASN A 50 8.06 7.20 5.84
N LYS A 51 9.11 8.01 5.69
CA LYS A 51 9.04 9.38 5.16
C LYS A 51 8.72 9.43 3.66
N ASN A 52 9.14 8.42 2.91
CA ASN A 52 8.96 8.35 1.47
C ASN A 52 7.72 7.55 1.02
N LEU A 53 6.95 6.98 1.96
CA LEU A 53 5.69 6.31 1.68
C LEU A 53 4.54 7.34 1.66
N ASP A 54 3.98 7.57 0.48
CA ASP A 54 3.02 8.66 0.25
C ASP A 54 1.79 8.20 -0.54
N ILE A 55 0.67 8.91 -0.34
CA ILE A 55 -0.59 8.71 -1.06
C ILE A 55 -0.86 9.92 -1.96
N ARG A 56 -0.85 9.68 -3.26
CA ARG A 56 -1.22 10.69 -4.26
C ARG A 56 -2.66 10.50 -4.67
N SER A 57 -3.52 11.42 -4.24
CA SER A 57 -4.95 11.28 -4.46
C SER A 57 -5.34 11.55 -5.92
N GLY A 58 -6.20 10.69 -6.46
CA GLY A 58 -6.75 10.84 -7.82
C GLY A 58 -8.28 10.85 -7.82
N ARG A 59 -8.86 10.98 -9.02
CA ARG A 59 -10.32 10.97 -9.20
C ARG A 59 -10.93 9.59 -8.93
N LYS A 60 -10.37 8.54 -9.55
CA LYS A 60 -10.88 7.16 -9.46
C LYS A 60 -10.05 6.27 -8.54
N PHE A 61 -8.76 6.57 -8.41
CA PHE A 61 -7.82 5.78 -7.63
C PHE A 61 -6.94 6.70 -6.80
N ASP A 62 -6.68 6.32 -5.56
CA ASP A 62 -5.57 6.85 -4.78
C ASP A 62 -4.33 6.00 -5.09
N LYS A 63 -3.21 6.65 -5.40
CA LYS A 63 -1.97 6.00 -5.80
C LYS A 63 -1.00 6.01 -4.62
N ILE A 64 -0.49 4.84 -4.24
CA ILE A 64 0.54 4.71 -3.22
C ILE A 64 1.90 4.70 -3.90
N VAL A 65 2.81 5.56 -3.45
CA VAL A 65 4.18 5.66 -3.96
C VAL A 65 5.18 5.45 -2.83
N THR A 66 6.31 4.84 -3.15
CA THR A 66 7.43 4.62 -2.23
C THR A 66 8.75 4.67 -2.99
N ASN A 67 9.74 5.39 -2.45
CA ASN A 67 11.10 5.48 -2.97
C ASN A 67 11.16 5.70 -4.50
N GLY A 68 10.38 6.66 -5.01
CA GLY A 68 10.34 7.02 -6.43
C GLY A 68 9.57 6.03 -7.35
N SER A 69 8.99 4.97 -6.79
CA SER A 69 8.22 3.95 -7.52
C SER A 69 6.75 3.94 -7.11
N VAL A 70 5.89 3.33 -7.94
CA VAL A 70 4.48 3.11 -7.57
C VAL A 70 4.36 1.77 -6.87
N TRP A 71 3.88 1.79 -5.62
CA TRP A 71 3.55 0.59 -4.87
C TRP A 71 2.27 -0.06 -5.42
N GLY A 72 1.22 0.74 -5.61
CA GLY A 72 -0.07 0.26 -6.09
C GLY A 72 -1.14 1.34 -6.14
N PHE A 73 -2.36 0.94 -6.43
CA PHE A 73 -3.52 1.83 -6.55
C PHE A 73 -4.69 1.28 -5.73
N VAL A 74 -5.45 2.16 -5.10
CA VAL A 74 -6.66 1.82 -4.33
C VAL A 74 -7.86 2.51 -4.97
N ALA A 75 -8.90 1.75 -5.31
CA ALA A 75 -10.10 2.30 -5.93
C ALA A 75 -10.91 3.18 -4.95
N LYS A 76 -11.30 4.36 -5.40
CA LYS A 76 -12.14 5.33 -4.65
C LYS A 76 -13.60 5.30 -5.06
N THR A 77 -13.88 4.70 -6.21
CA THR A 77 -15.20 4.56 -6.80
C THR A 77 -15.40 3.13 -7.24
N ASN A 78 -16.64 2.72 -7.46
CA ASN A 78 -16.91 1.53 -8.26
C ASN A 78 -16.67 1.88 -9.74
N GLY A 79 -16.43 0.87 -10.57
CA GLY A 79 -16.28 1.07 -12.01
C GLY A 79 -15.92 -0.20 -12.75
N VAL A 80 -15.45 -0.01 -13.99
CA VAL A 80 -14.94 -1.09 -14.84
C VAL A 80 -13.55 -0.71 -15.32
N LEU A 81 -12.58 -1.60 -15.12
CA LEU A 81 -11.20 -1.46 -15.54
C LEU A 81 -10.87 -2.57 -16.54
N LYS A 82 -10.65 -2.19 -17.82
CA LYS A 82 -10.33 -3.14 -18.90
C LYS A 82 -11.33 -4.31 -18.98
N GLY A 83 -12.62 -4.00 -18.83
CA GLY A 83 -13.72 -4.96 -18.89
C GLY A 83 -13.99 -5.74 -17.59
N ILE A 84 -13.24 -5.51 -16.51
CA ILE A 84 -13.48 -6.16 -15.21
C ILE A 84 -14.08 -5.14 -14.22
N PRO A 85 -15.19 -5.45 -13.54
CA PRO A 85 -15.73 -4.58 -12.51
C PRO A 85 -14.76 -4.47 -11.32
N TYR A 86 -14.73 -3.30 -10.70
CA TYR A 86 -14.03 -3.07 -9.45
C TYR A 86 -14.87 -2.23 -8.49
N PHE A 87 -14.57 -2.35 -7.21
CA PHE A 87 -15.28 -1.72 -6.13
C PHE A 87 -14.37 -0.80 -5.32
N VAL A 88 -14.98 0.14 -4.59
CA VAL A 88 -14.26 0.98 -3.62
C VAL A 88 -13.43 0.09 -2.69
N GLY A 89 -12.18 0.46 -2.47
CA GLY A 89 -11.25 -0.25 -1.60
C GLY A 89 -10.46 -1.37 -2.26
N ASP A 90 -10.82 -1.78 -3.48
CA ASP A 90 -10.01 -2.73 -4.25
C ASP A 90 -8.61 -2.19 -4.49
N VAL A 91 -7.62 -3.05 -4.30
CA VAL A 91 -6.20 -2.73 -4.46
C VAL A 91 -5.64 -3.39 -5.71
N PHE A 92 -4.87 -2.63 -6.47
CA PHE A 92 -4.28 -3.04 -7.74
C PHE A 92 -2.77 -2.86 -7.71
N LYS A 93 -2.07 -3.77 -8.36
CA LYS A 93 -0.67 -3.56 -8.73
C LYS A 93 -0.57 -2.43 -9.77
N ALA A 94 0.57 -1.74 -9.83
CA ALA A 94 0.83 -0.78 -10.89
C ALA A 94 1.06 -1.49 -12.24
N ALA A 95 0.40 -1.03 -13.30
CA ALA A 95 0.80 -1.33 -14.69
C ALA A 95 1.79 -0.28 -15.23
N GLY A 96 1.80 0.90 -14.61
CA GLY A 96 2.74 1.98 -14.87
C GLY A 96 2.51 3.12 -13.89
N TRP A 97 3.20 4.24 -14.09
CA TRP A 97 3.17 5.38 -13.18
C TRP A 97 1.76 5.97 -12.93
N ARG A 98 0.90 5.90 -13.96
CA ARG A 98 -0.41 6.58 -14.00
C ARG A 98 -1.60 5.61 -13.97
N ALA A 99 -1.38 4.30 -14.02
CA ALA A 99 -2.47 3.35 -14.23
C ALA A 99 -2.30 2.02 -13.46
N PRO A 100 -3.39 1.50 -12.88
CA PRO A 100 -3.42 0.16 -12.29
C PRO A 100 -3.38 -0.95 -13.34
N ALA A 101 -2.93 -2.13 -12.91
CA ALA A 101 -3.10 -3.39 -13.60
C ALA A 101 -4.57 -3.84 -13.60
N LYS A 102 -4.90 -4.80 -14.47
CA LYS A 102 -6.28 -5.23 -14.73
C LYS A 102 -6.96 -5.87 -13.51
N HIS A 103 -6.21 -6.64 -12.72
CA HIS A 103 -6.78 -7.52 -11.69
C HIS A 103 -6.63 -6.93 -10.29
N VAL A 104 -7.70 -7.03 -9.51
CA VAL A 104 -7.71 -6.79 -8.07
C VAL A 104 -6.77 -7.78 -7.39
N ARG A 105 -5.98 -7.29 -6.44
CA ARG A 105 -5.00 -8.06 -5.66
C ARG A 105 -5.38 -8.19 -4.19
N GLY A 106 -6.33 -7.41 -3.73
CA GLY A 106 -6.82 -7.42 -2.36
C GLY A 106 -7.75 -6.25 -2.13
N SER A 107 -8.13 -6.04 -0.88
CA SER A 107 -8.98 -4.93 -0.47
C SER A 107 -8.44 -4.31 0.81
N ILE A 108 -8.48 -2.99 0.91
CA ILE A 108 -8.16 -2.28 2.16
C ILE A 108 -9.12 -2.64 3.31
N PHE A 109 -10.28 -3.22 2.98
CA PHE A 109 -11.26 -3.69 3.97
C PHE A 109 -11.03 -5.14 4.42
N SER A 110 -10.07 -5.85 3.81
CA SER A 110 -9.72 -7.20 4.24
C SER A 110 -8.99 -7.17 5.58
N SER A 111 -9.31 -8.12 6.46
CA SER A 111 -8.52 -8.41 7.65
C SER A 111 -7.23 -9.18 7.34
N GLU A 112 -7.16 -9.81 6.17
CA GLU A 112 -5.97 -10.53 5.73
C GLU A 112 -4.86 -9.58 5.26
N THR A 113 -3.61 -9.97 5.51
CA THR A 113 -2.41 -9.20 5.13
C THR A 113 -1.45 -9.97 4.22
N ASN A 114 -1.76 -11.24 3.92
CA ASN A 114 -0.99 -12.13 3.05
C ASN A 114 -0.94 -11.69 1.58
N TRP A 115 -1.80 -10.76 1.15
CA TRP A 115 -1.92 -10.31 -0.24
C TRP A 115 -0.99 -9.15 -0.62
N TYR A 116 -0.19 -8.63 0.32
CA TYR A 116 0.78 -7.56 0.03
C TYR A 116 2.08 -7.69 0.81
N SER A 117 3.07 -6.90 0.40
CA SER A 117 4.30 -6.62 1.14
C SER A 117 4.73 -5.17 0.91
N TRP A 118 5.80 -4.75 1.57
CA TRP A 118 6.37 -3.41 1.36
C TRP A 118 6.76 -3.12 -0.09
N THR A 119 7.04 -4.16 -0.87
CA THR A 119 7.36 -4.12 -2.31
C THR A 119 6.15 -3.99 -3.24
N GLY A 120 4.93 -4.15 -2.73
CA GLY A 120 3.71 -4.03 -3.53
C GLY A 120 2.65 -5.09 -3.22
N PRO A 121 1.47 -5.00 -3.88
CA PRO A 121 0.49 -6.08 -3.91
C PRO A 121 1.07 -7.34 -4.58
N ARG A 122 0.80 -8.50 -3.98
CA ARG A 122 1.27 -9.80 -4.47
C ARG A 122 0.42 -10.31 -5.63
N TYR A 123 0.96 -11.27 -6.36
CA TYR A 123 0.17 -12.08 -7.28
C TYR A 123 -0.57 -13.12 -6.45
N LEU A 124 -1.89 -12.97 -6.41
CA LEU A 124 -2.83 -14.06 -6.13
C LEU A 124 -3.18 -14.73 -7.46
#